data_AF-A0A534NHM7-F1
#
_entry.id   AF-A0A534NHM7-F1
#
_cell.length_a   1.000
_cell.length_b   1.000
_cell.length_c   1.000
_cell.angle_alpha   90.00
_cell.angle_beta   90.00
_cell.angle_gamma   90.00
#
_symmetry.space_group_name_H-M   'P 1'
#
loop_
_entity.id
_entity.type
_entity.pdbx_description
1 polymer ?
#
loop_
_entity_poly.entity_id
_entity_poly.type
_entity_poly.pdbx_seq_one_letter_code
_entity_poly.pdbx_strand_id
1 'polypeptide(L)'
;MEPKPGTLAVHGGETRKKAHDSVTTPIIWSATYAFANTAEIESYFKGDIEREEYGRYGNPTVRAAEKKLAALEGAEDAALFSSGMAAATSALFELLKAGDHIVLTNDCYRRTRQFVTKFLSRLGVESTLVEPGDEEALRAALRPERTKVILAESPTNPYLRVADLSAFVRVRNSCPGTNLIIDGTFATPVNQRPLAEGVDLVIHSCTKYLGGHNDLLAGAVCGRAGLVQAIKDLRGVLGGVLDPQSAFLLIRGLKTLPLRVQ
;
A
#
# COMPACT_ATOMS: atom_id res chain seq x y z
N MET A 1 18.47 -14.74 13.19
CA MET A 1 17.45 -14.09 14.03
C MET A 1 16.79 -13.02 13.17
N GLU A 2 15.47 -13.04 13.01
CA GLU A 2 14.78 -11.99 12.27
C GLU A 2 14.99 -10.63 12.96
N PRO A 3 15.20 -9.53 12.20
CA PRO A 3 15.41 -8.23 12.81
C PRO A 3 14.16 -7.76 13.55
N LYS A 4 14.33 -7.22 14.75
CA LYS A 4 13.22 -6.67 15.54
C LYS A 4 12.58 -5.46 14.81
N PRO A 5 11.29 -5.15 15.05
CA PRO A 5 10.62 -4.00 14.44
C PRO A 5 11.37 -2.66 14.59
N GLY A 6 12.00 -2.43 15.75
CA GLY A 6 12.89 -1.27 15.99
C GLY A 6 14.04 -1.17 14.99
N THR A 7 14.74 -2.28 14.75
CA THR A 7 15.85 -2.34 13.80
C THR A 7 15.35 -2.15 12.36
N LEU A 8 14.21 -2.73 12.00
CA LEU A 8 13.59 -2.56 10.68
C LEU A 8 13.12 -1.12 10.44
N ALA A 9 12.54 -0.46 11.44
CA ALA A 9 12.14 0.94 11.35
C ALA A 9 13.33 1.85 11.01
N VAL A 10 14.47 1.64 11.68
CA VAL A 10 15.68 2.44 11.45
C VAL A 10 16.40 2.05 10.16
N HIS A 11 16.57 0.76 9.86
CA HIS A 11 17.48 0.28 8.80
C HIS A 11 16.83 -0.56 7.70
N GLY A 12 15.63 -1.08 7.93
CA GLY A 12 14.91 -1.92 6.98
C GLY A 12 14.74 -1.22 5.64
N GLY A 13 14.95 -1.98 4.55
CA GLY A 13 14.82 -1.51 3.17
C GLY A 13 15.89 -0.51 2.69
N GLU A 14 16.78 -0.02 3.56
CA GLU A 14 17.85 0.90 3.17
C GLU A 14 19.10 0.15 2.68
N THR A 15 19.70 0.62 1.59
CA THR A 15 21.03 0.16 1.19
C THR A 15 22.08 0.72 2.14
N ARG A 16 23.10 -0.08 2.44
CA ARG A 16 24.22 0.35 3.30
C ARG A 16 25.08 1.41 2.62
N LYS A 17 25.37 1.23 1.33
CA LYS A 17 26.04 2.22 0.49
C LYS A 17 24.96 3.08 -0.19
N LYS A 18 25.05 4.39 0.00
CA LYS A 18 24.17 5.40 -0.59
C LYS A 18 25.01 6.37 -1.42
N ALA A 19 24.37 7.22 -2.21
CA ALA A 19 25.09 8.16 -3.06
C ALA A 19 26.01 9.07 -2.21
N HIS A 20 27.24 9.27 -2.68
CA HIS A 20 28.26 10.07 -2.00
C HIS A 20 28.53 9.63 -0.55
N ASP A 21 28.41 8.32 -0.28
CA ASP A 21 28.65 7.70 1.04
C ASP A 21 27.79 8.30 2.17
N SER A 22 26.65 8.88 1.83
CA SER A 22 25.75 9.49 2.81
C SER A 22 25.16 8.45 3.77
N VAL A 23 25.01 8.82 5.05
CA VAL A 23 24.31 7.96 6.02
C VAL A 23 22.81 7.96 5.76
N THR A 24 22.24 9.14 5.50
CA THR A 24 20.82 9.32 5.18
C THR A 24 20.55 9.09 3.71
N THR A 25 19.34 8.64 3.37
CA THR A 25 18.86 8.61 2.00
C THR A 25 18.89 10.02 1.40
N PRO A 26 19.62 10.26 0.29
CA PRO A 26 19.59 11.54 -0.40
C PRO A 26 18.20 11.85 -0.95
N ILE A 27 17.87 13.14 -1.05
CA ILE A 27 16.66 13.61 -1.72
C ILE A 27 17.01 13.85 -3.18
N ILE A 28 16.43 13.06 -4.08
CA ILE A 28 16.68 13.18 -5.53
C ILE A 28 15.57 14.02 -6.15
N TRP A 29 15.85 15.30 -6.37
CA TRP A 29 15.00 16.21 -7.12
C TRP A 29 15.29 16.11 -8.62
N SER A 30 14.61 15.18 -9.27
CA SER A 30 14.60 15.13 -10.72
C SER A 30 13.27 14.67 -11.28
N ALA A 31 12.90 15.26 -12.41
CA ALA A 31 11.80 14.77 -13.24
C ALA A 31 12.30 13.74 -14.26
N THR A 32 13.51 13.89 -14.81
CA THR A 32 14.08 13.00 -15.84
C THR A 32 15.46 12.51 -15.41
N TYR A 33 15.85 11.32 -15.85
CA TYR A 33 17.15 10.75 -15.53
C TYR A 33 17.95 10.55 -16.82
N ALA A 34 19.18 11.07 -16.85
CA ALA A 34 20.02 10.99 -18.03
C ALA A 34 20.55 9.55 -18.24
N PHE A 35 20.55 9.11 -19.49
CA PHE A 35 21.29 7.91 -19.92
C PHE A 35 22.72 8.31 -20.28
N ALA A 36 23.68 7.42 -20.05
CA ALA A 36 25.08 7.62 -20.37
C ALA A 36 25.30 7.70 -21.89
N ASN A 37 24.54 6.92 -22.66
CA ASN A 37 24.58 6.88 -24.13
C ASN A 37 23.34 6.15 -24.70
N THR A 38 23.20 6.14 -26.02
CA THR A 38 22.07 5.49 -26.72
C THR A 38 22.02 3.97 -26.51
N ALA A 39 23.16 3.30 -26.35
CA ALA A 39 23.17 1.85 -26.10
C ALA A 39 22.52 1.51 -24.75
N GLU A 40 22.72 2.35 -23.73
CA GLU A 40 22.03 2.18 -22.44
C GLU A 40 20.52 2.37 -22.57
N ILE A 41 20.05 3.29 -23.43
CA ILE A 41 18.63 3.46 -23.73
C ILE A 41 18.06 2.17 -24.34
N GLU A 42 18.74 1.60 -25.34
CA GLU A 42 18.30 0.35 -25.96
C GLU A 42 18.24 -0.81 -24.96
N SER A 43 19.25 -0.95 -24.09
CA SER A 43 19.25 -1.96 -23.03
C SER A 43 18.11 -1.78 -22.04
N TYR A 44 17.79 -0.53 -21.66
CA TYR A 44 16.66 -0.24 -20.78
C TYR A 44 15.32 -0.65 -21.40
N PHE A 45 15.06 -0.29 -22.66
CA PHE A 45 13.80 -0.66 -23.33
C PHE A 45 13.69 -2.16 -23.65
N LYS A 46 14.81 -2.89 -23.70
CA LYS A 46 14.83 -4.36 -23.79
C LYS A 46 14.61 -5.04 -22.44
N GLY A 47 14.70 -4.30 -21.33
CA GLY A 47 14.62 -4.84 -19.97
C GLY A 47 15.93 -5.44 -19.45
N ASP A 48 17.06 -5.18 -20.11
CA ASP A 48 18.37 -5.69 -19.70
C ASP A 48 18.91 -4.97 -18.44
N ILE A 49 18.45 -3.75 -18.19
CA ILE A 49 18.82 -2.93 -17.03
C ILE A 49 17.57 -2.36 -16.34
N GLU A 50 17.58 -2.38 -15.00
CA GLU A 50 16.55 -1.76 -14.17
C GLU A 50 17.08 -0.43 -13.64
N ARG A 51 16.43 0.68 -14.01
CA ARG A 51 16.77 2.03 -13.56
C ARG A 51 15.60 2.97 -13.72
N GLU A 52 15.72 4.14 -13.11
CA GLU A 52 14.70 5.17 -13.26
C GLU A 52 14.96 5.96 -14.55
N GLU A 53 13.89 6.25 -15.28
CA GLU A 53 13.89 7.05 -16.50
C GLU A 53 13.17 8.39 -16.28
N TYR A 54 12.02 8.33 -15.60
CA TYR A 54 11.13 9.46 -15.40
C TYR A 54 10.51 9.43 -14.01
N GLY A 55 10.48 10.57 -13.33
CA GLY A 55 10.09 10.73 -11.93
C GLY A 55 8.68 10.22 -11.59
N ARG A 56 7.78 10.15 -12.58
CA ARG A 56 6.45 9.55 -12.42
C ARG A 56 6.49 8.02 -12.29
N TYR A 57 7.44 7.38 -12.95
CA TYR A 57 7.57 5.92 -12.98
C TYR A 57 8.47 5.42 -11.85
N GLY A 58 9.47 6.22 -11.46
CA GLY A 58 10.36 5.90 -10.36
C GLY A 58 11.16 7.10 -9.85
N ASN A 59 11.48 7.07 -8.56
CA ASN A 59 12.40 8.02 -7.94
C ASN A 59 13.19 7.28 -6.84
N PRO A 60 14.54 7.40 -6.78
CA PRO A 60 15.34 6.64 -5.82
C PRO A 60 14.98 6.90 -4.35
N THR A 61 14.61 8.14 -3.99
CA THR A 61 14.17 8.49 -2.64
C THR A 61 12.83 7.84 -2.30
N VAL A 62 11.88 7.86 -3.24
CA VAL A 62 10.57 7.18 -3.11
C VAL A 62 10.77 5.66 -3.01
N ARG A 63 11.64 5.08 -3.84
CA ARG A 63 11.94 3.65 -3.84
C ARG A 63 12.54 3.19 -2.51
N ALA A 64 13.38 4.01 -1.88
CA ALA A 64 13.91 3.73 -0.54
C ALA A 64 12.81 3.71 0.53
N ALA A 65 11.81 4.60 0.44
CA ALA A 65 10.66 4.61 1.35
C ALA A 65 9.77 3.37 1.13
N GLU A 66 9.49 2.99 -0.11
CA GLU A 66 8.78 1.77 -0.48
C GLU A 66 9.45 0.52 0.10
N LYS A 67 10.76 0.35 -0.11
CA LYS A 67 11.51 -0.79 0.43
C LYS A 67 11.47 -0.85 1.96
N LYS A 68 11.51 0.30 2.63
CA LYS A 68 11.41 0.37 4.10
C LYS A 68 10.01 -0.05 4.59
N LEU A 69 8.95 0.40 3.92
CA LEU A 69 7.58 0.00 4.24
C LEU A 69 7.36 -1.50 4.02
N ALA A 70 7.84 -2.03 2.89
CA ALA A 70 7.79 -3.46 2.61
C ALA A 70 8.49 -4.27 3.71
N ALA A 71 9.69 -3.85 4.12
CA ALA A 71 10.42 -4.50 5.21
C ALA A 71 9.69 -4.43 6.57
N LEU A 72 8.97 -3.34 6.86
CA LEU A 72 8.20 -3.19 8.10
C LEU A 72 6.98 -4.09 8.15
N GLU A 73 6.24 -4.18 7.05
CA GLU A 73 5.06 -5.04 6.89
C GLU A 73 5.41 -6.53 6.71
N GLY A 74 6.64 -6.84 6.31
CA GLY A 74 7.00 -8.18 5.84
C GLY A 74 6.43 -8.49 4.45
N ALA A 75 6.22 -7.46 3.63
CA ALA A 75 5.77 -7.57 2.26
C ALA A 75 6.94 -7.86 1.30
N GLU A 76 6.64 -8.43 0.13
CA GLU A 76 7.62 -8.58 -0.94
C GLU A 76 7.94 -7.23 -1.60
N ASP A 77 6.94 -6.35 -1.74
CA ASP A 77 7.13 -4.97 -2.21
C ASP A 77 6.06 -4.02 -1.62
N ALA A 78 6.29 -2.72 -1.80
CA ALA A 78 5.32 -1.67 -1.49
C ALA A 78 5.30 -0.59 -2.58
N ALA A 79 4.16 0.07 -2.74
CA ALA A 79 3.96 1.21 -3.62
C ALA A 79 3.57 2.45 -2.80
N LEU A 80 4.21 3.58 -3.05
CA LEU A 80 3.96 4.84 -2.33
C LEU A 80 3.14 5.83 -3.18
N PHE A 81 2.24 6.57 -2.53
CA PHE A 81 1.26 7.44 -3.17
C PHE A 81 1.18 8.81 -2.48
N SER A 82 0.65 9.80 -3.22
CA SER A 82 0.43 11.17 -2.74
C SER A 82 -0.52 11.29 -1.53
N SER A 83 -1.33 10.27 -1.24
CA SER A 83 -2.20 10.21 -0.06
C SER A 83 -2.71 8.79 0.20
N GLY A 84 -3.27 8.54 1.39
CA GLY A 84 -3.96 7.29 1.71
C GLY A 84 -5.12 6.98 0.75
N MET A 85 -5.86 8.03 0.31
CA MET A 85 -6.93 7.84 -0.68
C MET A 85 -6.37 7.46 -2.05
N ALA A 86 -5.25 8.06 -2.49
CA ALA A 86 -4.62 7.69 -3.75
C ALA A 86 -4.13 6.22 -3.74
N ALA A 87 -3.64 5.73 -2.60
CA ALA A 87 -3.29 4.31 -2.41
C ALA A 87 -4.54 3.42 -2.51
N ALA A 88 -5.60 3.72 -1.74
CA ALA A 88 -6.84 2.97 -1.74
C ALA A 88 -7.52 2.93 -3.11
N THR A 89 -7.68 4.08 -3.78
CA THR A 89 -8.34 4.12 -5.08
C THR A 89 -7.53 3.44 -6.17
N SER A 90 -6.20 3.55 -6.17
CA SER A 90 -5.35 2.88 -7.17
C SER A 90 -5.39 1.36 -7.00
N ALA A 91 -5.33 0.85 -5.76
CA ALA A 91 -5.49 -0.58 -5.51
C ALA A 91 -6.85 -1.10 -5.98
N LEU A 92 -7.93 -0.34 -5.72
CA LEU A 92 -9.27 -0.73 -6.15
C LEU A 92 -9.46 -0.67 -7.67
N PHE A 93 -8.90 0.33 -8.36
CA PHE A 93 -8.96 0.40 -9.82
C PHE A 93 -8.18 -0.73 -10.51
N GLU A 94 -7.06 -1.15 -9.92
CA GLU A 94 -6.29 -2.28 -10.46
C GLU A 94 -7.07 -3.60 -10.33
N LEU A 95 -7.80 -3.76 -9.23
CA LEU A 95 -8.46 -5.02 -8.88
C LEU A 95 -9.90 -5.16 -9.41
N LEU A 96 -10.53 -4.05 -9.82
CA LEU A 96 -11.96 -4.00 -10.14
C LEU A 96 -12.20 -3.38 -11.51
N LYS A 97 -13.09 -4.01 -12.27
CA LYS A 97 -13.66 -3.49 -13.52
C LYS A 97 -15.19 -3.59 -13.52
N ALA A 98 -15.82 -3.01 -14.52
CA ALA A 98 -17.27 -3.12 -14.72
C ALA A 98 -17.72 -4.59 -14.69
N GLY A 99 -18.78 -4.88 -13.93
CA GLY A 99 -19.31 -6.22 -13.71
C GLY A 99 -18.76 -6.93 -12.46
N ASP A 100 -17.67 -6.44 -11.86
CA ASP A 100 -17.13 -7.00 -10.61
C ASP A 100 -17.95 -6.59 -9.38
N HIS A 101 -17.63 -7.23 -8.26
CA HIS A 101 -18.23 -7.02 -6.97
C HIS A 101 -17.16 -6.85 -5.87
N ILE A 102 -17.43 -5.96 -4.90
CA ILE A 102 -16.60 -5.73 -3.71
C ILE A 102 -17.45 -5.81 -2.43
N VAL A 103 -16.91 -6.45 -1.39
CA VAL A 103 -17.51 -6.42 -0.05
C VAL A 103 -16.72 -5.45 0.85
N LEU A 104 -17.42 -4.59 1.59
CA LEU A 104 -16.83 -3.68 2.57
C LEU A 104 -17.46 -3.86 3.94
N THR A 105 -16.67 -3.68 5.00
CA THR A 105 -17.23 -3.49 6.34
C THR A 105 -17.84 -2.11 6.50
N ASN A 106 -18.95 -2.00 7.23
CA ASN A 106 -19.70 -0.75 7.41
C ASN A 106 -18.90 0.40 8.02
N ASP A 107 -17.91 0.06 8.85
CA ASP A 107 -17.00 0.99 9.52
C ASP A 107 -15.81 1.45 8.65
N CYS A 108 -15.72 1.01 7.39
CA CYS A 108 -14.64 1.45 6.52
C CYS A 108 -14.64 2.99 6.40
N TYR A 109 -13.44 3.59 6.39
CA TYR A 109 -13.26 5.03 6.26
C TYR A 109 -14.25 5.68 5.27
N ARG A 110 -14.93 6.73 5.74
CA ARG A 110 -16.08 7.35 5.04
C ARG A 110 -15.81 7.68 3.57
N ARG A 111 -14.61 8.15 3.23
CA ARG A 111 -14.26 8.51 1.84
C ARG A 111 -14.05 7.28 0.96
N THR A 112 -13.47 6.21 1.51
CA THR A 112 -13.33 4.92 0.82
C THR A 112 -14.71 4.33 0.53
N ARG A 113 -15.62 4.32 1.52
CA ARG A 113 -17.01 3.92 1.31
C ARG A 113 -17.70 4.78 0.25
N GLN A 114 -17.54 6.10 0.29
CA GLN A 114 -18.10 7.01 -0.71
C GLN A 114 -17.57 6.71 -2.12
N PHE A 115 -16.27 6.46 -2.27
CA PHE A 115 -15.66 6.10 -3.54
C PHE A 115 -16.28 4.83 -4.11
N VAL A 116 -16.40 3.77 -3.31
CA VAL A 116 -16.98 2.51 -3.80
C VAL A 116 -18.47 2.67 -4.12
N THR A 117 -19.27 3.09 -3.13
CA THR A 117 -20.74 3.13 -3.25
C THR A 117 -21.27 4.17 -4.22
N LYS A 118 -20.50 5.21 -4.55
CA LYS A 118 -20.93 6.27 -5.48
C LYS A 118 -20.12 6.30 -6.77
N PHE A 119 -18.79 6.26 -6.68
CA PHE A 119 -17.95 6.44 -7.86
C PHE A 119 -17.79 5.12 -8.64
N LEU A 120 -17.36 4.03 -7.99
CA LEU A 120 -17.22 2.74 -8.66
C LEU A 120 -18.57 2.16 -9.10
N SER A 121 -19.65 2.42 -8.34
CA SER A 121 -21.01 2.06 -8.77
C SER A 121 -21.38 2.66 -10.14
N ARG A 122 -21.00 3.91 -10.42
CA ARG A 122 -21.20 4.55 -11.73
C ARG A 122 -20.36 3.92 -12.84
N LEU A 123 -19.29 3.22 -12.49
CA LEU A 123 -18.44 2.47 -13.41
C LEU A 123 -18.84 0.99 -13.52
N GLY A 124 -20.01 0.61 -12.97
CA GLY A 124 -20.55 -0.74 -13.08
C GLY A 124 -19.96 -1.75 -12.10
N VAL A 125 -19.28 -1.31 -11.04
CA VAL A 125 -18.83 -2.18 -9.94
C VAL A 125 -19.92 -2.21 -8.86
N GLU A 126 -20.36 -3.41 -8.50
CA GLU A 126 -21.34 -3.59 -7.43
C GLU A 126 -20.66 -3.71 -6.07
N SER A 127 -21.37 -3.33 -5.00
CA SER A 127 -20.82 -3.44 -3.64
C SER A 127 -21.84 -3.92 -2.64
N THR A 128 -21.40 -4.76 -1.70
CA THR A 128 -22.17 -5.16 -0.52
C THR A 128 -21.48 -4.66 0.75
N LEU A 129 -22.26 -4.14 1.68
CA LEU A 129 -21.78 -3.69 2.99
C LEU A 129 -22.18 -4.71 4.06
N VAL A 130 -21.24 -5.07 4.91
CA VAL A 130 -21.45 -6.03 6.02
C VAL A 130 -21.02 -5.43 7.35
N GLU A 131 -21.62 -5.87 8.44
CA GLU A 131 -21.20 -5.46 9.78
C GLU A 131 -19.82 -6.05 10.14
N PRO A 132 -18.93 -5.29 10.80
CA PRO A 132 -17.68 -5.85 11.31
C PRO A 132 -17.94 -6.99 12.30
N GLY A 133 -17.29 -8.13 12.10
CA GLY A 133 -17.42 -9.31 12.97
C GLY A 133 -18.55 -10.27 12.59
N ASP A 134 -19.37 -9.94 11.60
CA ASP A 134 -20.41 -10.85 11.08
C ASP A 134 -19.84 -11.74 9.96
N GLU A 135 -19.23 -12.87 10.36
CA GLU A 135 -18.63 -13.83 9.41
C GLU A 135 -19.69 -14.44 8.48
N GLU A 136 -20.92 -14.65 8.97
CA GLU A 136 -22.00 -15.27 8.20
C GLU A 136 -22.53 -14.31 7.13
N ALA A 137 -22.76 -13.04 7.47
CA ALA A 137 -23.09 -12.01 6.48
C ALA A 137 -21.96 -11.79 5.48
N LEU A 138 -20.69 -11.83 5.92
CA LEU A 138 -19.54 -11.74 5.01
C LEU A 138 -19.56 -12.90 4.00
N ARG A 139 -19.81 -14.14 4.44
CA ARG A 139 -19.92 -15.31 3.54
C ARG A 139 -21.11 -15.17 2.59
N ALA A 140 -22.28 -14.78 3.09
CA ALA A 140 -23.47 -14.60 2.28
C ALA A 140 -23.36 -13.47 1.24
N ALA A 141 -22.53 -12.45 1.52
CA ALA A 141 -22.26 -11.36 0.59
C ALA A 141 -21.37 -11.75 -0.59
N LEU A 142 -20.62 -12.87 -0.48
CA LEU A 142 -19.74 -13.32 -1.56
C LEU A 142 -20.57 -13.76 -2.76
N ARG A 143 -20.16 -13.25 -3.92
CA ARG A 143 -20.67 -13.63 -5.23
C ARG A 143 -19.53 -14.35 -5.97
N PRO A 144 -19.56 -15.69 -6.05
CA PRO A 144 -18.52 -16.45 -6.75
C PRO A 144 -18.24 -15.90 -8.14
N GLU A 145 -16.99 -15.95 -8.56
CA GLU A 145 -16.45 -15.42 -9.83
C GLU A 145 -16.50 -13.89 -9.99
N ARG A 146 -17.47 -13.20 -9.37
CA ARG A 146 -17.64 -11.74 -9.45
C ARG A 146 -16.97 -10.97 -8.33
N THR A 147 -16.90 -11.53 -7.13
CA THR A 147 -16.28 -10.85 -5.99
C THR A 147 -14.77 -10.85 -6.17
N LYS A 148 -14.17 -9.66 -6.29
CA LYS A 148 -12.72 -9.52 -6.48
C LYS A 148 -12.02 -8.94 -5.27
N VAL A 149 -12.75 -8.23 -4.41
CA VAL A 149 -12.18 -7.57 -3.24
C VAL A 149 -13.07 -7.74 -2.01
N ILE A 150 -12.45 -8.05 -0.89
CA ILE A 150 -12.99 -7.79 0.46
C ILE A 150 -12.10 -6.71 1.07
N LEU A 151 -12.70 -5.60 1.50
CA LEU A 151 -11.98 -4.48 2.11
C LEU A 151 -12.49 -4.24 3.53
N ALA A 152 -11.58 -4.30 4.49
CA ALA A 152 -11.86 -3.99 5.89
C ALA A 152 -10.79 -3.08 6.48
N GLU A 153 -11.07 -2.51 7.65
CA GLU A 153 -10.17 -1.67 8.43
C GLU A 153 -9.97 -2.32 9.80
N SER A 154 -8.75 -2.33 10.32
CA SER A 154 -8.45 -2.89 11.64
C SER A 154 -7.28 -2.17 12.30
N PRO A 155 -7.49 -1.55 13.48
CA PRO A 155 -8.77 -1.20 14.10
C PRO A 155 -9.60 -0.19 13.28
N THR A 156 -10.92 -0.20 13.43
CA THR A 156 -11.83 0.72 12.72
C THR A 156 -11.91 2.11 13.35
N ASN A 157 -12.13 3.14 12.53
CA ASN A 157 -12.51 4.48 13.00
C ASN A 157 -14.03 4.73 12.88
N PRO A 158 -14.73 5.28 13.90
CA PRO A 158 -14.21 5.80 15.17
C PRO A 158 -14.28 4.81 16.35
N TYR A 159 -14.86 3.63 16.16
CA TYR A 159 -15.24 2.73 17.26
C TYR A 159 -14.14 1.78 17.73
N LEU A 160 -12.97 1.79 17.07
CA LEU A 160 -11.81 0.94 17.38
C LEU A 160 -12.13 -0.55 17.43
N ARG A 161 -13.05 -1.01 16.57
CA ARG A 161 -13.33 -2.44 16.44
C ARG A 161 -12.14 -3.12 15.78
N VAL A 162 -11.72 -4.25 16.33
CA VAL A 162 -10.61 -5.05 15.80
C VAL A 162 -11.19 -6.19 14.99
N ALA A 163 -10.74 -6.34 13.74
CA ALA A 163 -11.20 -7.43 12.87
C ALA A 163 -10.50 -8.75 13.25
N ASP A 164 -11.25 -9.86 13.27
CA ASP A 164 -10.65 -11.19 13.27
C ASP A 164 -10.10 -11.48 11.86
N LEU A 165 -8.82 -11.19 11.65
CA LEU A 165 -8.17 -11.39 10.36
C LEU A 165 -8.22 -12.85 9.91
N SER A 166 -8.15 -13.80 10.84
CA SER A 166 -8.25 -15.23 10.53
C SER A 166 -9.64 -15.57 9.97
N ALA A 167 -10.71 -14.97 10.51
CA ALA A 167 -12.06 -15.10 9.94
C ALA A 167 -12.14 -14.54 8.51
N PHE A 168 -11.65 -13.32 8.29
CA PHE A 168 -11.62 -12.73 6.94
C PHE A 168 -10.85 -13.59 5.94
N VAL A 169 -9.70 -14.14 6.35
CA VAL A 169 -8.88 -15.02 5.50
C VAL A 169 -9.61 -16.33 5.19
N ARG A 170 -10.26 -16.96 6.18
CA ARG A 170 -11.09 -18.16 5.96
C ARG A 170 -12.21 -17.89 4.96
N VAL A 171 -12.92 -16.77 5.10
CA VAL A 171 -14.02 -16.41 4.20
C VAL A 171 -13.50 -16.10 2.79
N ARG A 172 -12.44 -15.29 2.68
CA ARG A 172 -11.79 -15.02 1.39
C ARG A 172 -11.40 -16.30 0.68
N ASN A 173 -10.78 -17.25 1.39
CA ASN A 173 -10.30 -18.50 0.81
C ASN A 173 -11.42 -19.37 0.22
N SER A 174 -12.68 -19.16 0.64
CA SER A 174 -13.85 -19.83 0.07
C SER A 174 -14.32 -19.24 -1.27
N CYS A 175 -13.77 -18.10 -1.71
CA CYS A 175 -14.08 -17.46 -2.98
C CYS A 175 -12.80 -17.18 -3.79
N PRO A 176 -12.31 -18.18 -4.56
CA PRO A 176 -11.12 -18.05 -5.39
C PRO A 176 -11.17 -16.81 -6.31
N GLY A 177 -10.03 -16.13 -6.44
CA GLY A 177 -9.91 -14.89 -7.23
C GLY A 177 -10.32 -13.62 -6.47
N THR A 178 -10.66 -13.72 -5.19
CA THR A 178 -10.91 -12.57 -4.30
C THR A 178 -9.63 -12.17 -3.58
N ASN A 179 -9.31 -10.88 -3.54
CA ASN A 179 -8.24 -10.33 -2.70
C ASN A 179 -8.82 -9.78 -1.39
N LEU A 180 -8.14 -10.04 -0.28
CA LEU A 180 -8.40 -9.42 1.01
C LEU A 180 -7.46 -8.24 1.20
N ILE A 181 -8.03 -7.06 1.44
CA ILE A 181 -7.32 -5.83 1.71
C ILE A 181 -7.66 -5.36 3.13
N ILE A 182 -6.62 -5.08 3.92
CA ILE A 182 -6.77 -4.46 5.25
C ILE A 182 -6.17 -3.06 5.23
N ASP A 183 -6.98 -2.07 5.58
CA ASP A 183 -6.46 -0.75 5.97
C ASP A 183 -5.89 -0.86 7.39
N GLY A 184 -4.56 -0.85 7.48
CA GLY A 184 -3.79 -1.00 8.71
C GLY A 184 -3.37 0.34 9.33
N THR A 185 -3.95 1.47 8.88
CA THR A 185 -3.53 2.83 9.28
C THR A 185 -3.47 3.00 10.80
N PHE A 186 -4.46 2.48 11.54
CA PHE A 186 -4.52 2.60 12.99
C PHE A 186 -3.57 1.64 13.70
N ALA A 187 -3.46 0.40 13.23
CA ALA A 187 -2.62 -0.61 13.85
C ALA A 187 -1.13 -0.27 13.72
N THR A 188 -0.73 0.22 12.53
CA THR A 188 0.67 0.29 12.08
C THR A 188 1.33 -1.10 11.97
N PRO A 189 2.43 -1.27 11.23
CA PRO A 189 3.20 -2.52 11.19
C PRO A 189 3.86 -2.90 12.53
N VAL A 190 3.73 -2.07 13.57
CA VAL A 190 4.23 -2.34 14.91
C VAL A 190 3.28 -3.25 15.69
N ASN A 191 1.96 -3.01 15.60
CA ASN A 191 0.97 -3.72 16.43
C ASN A 191 0.26 -4.86 15.70
N GLN A 192 0.15 -4.79 14.36
CA GLN A 192 -0.49 -5.84 13.56
C GLN A 192 0.25 -6.00 12.24
N ARG A 193 0.41 -7.24 11.77
CA ARG A 193 1.02 -7.58 10.47
C ARG A 193 0.07 -8.44 9.65
N PRO A 194 -0.95 -7.85 9.01
CA PRO A 194 -2.00 -8.61 8.36
C PRO A 194 -1.48 -9.56 7.26
N LEU A 195 -0.41 -9.19 6.55
CA LEU A 195 0.18 -10.04 5.51
C LEU A 195 0.67 -11.39 6.06
N ALA A 196 1.23 -11.41 7.28
CA ALA A 196 1.67 -12.63 7.93
C ALA A 196 0.51 -13.57 8.32
N GLU A 197 -0.70 -13.03 8.42
CA GLU A 197 -1.94 -13.79 8.72
C GLU A 197 -2.66 -14.25 7.44
N GLY A 198 -2.13 -13.93 6.26
CA GLY A 198 -2.69 -14.36 4.98
C GLY A 198 -3.54 -13.30 4.27
N VAL A 199 -3.46 -12.03 4.66
CA VAL A 199 -4.02 -10.90 3.88
C VAL A 199 -3.20 -10.67 2.62
N ASP A 200 -3.84 -10.28 1.51
CA ASP A 200 -3.14 -10.09 0.22
C ASP A 200 -2.47 -8.72 0.10
N LEU A 201 -3.15 -7.67 0.58
CA LEU A 201 -2.67 -6.29 0.55
C LEU A 201 -2.96 -5.58 1.87
N VAL A 202 -2.00 -4.77 2.31
CA VAL A 202 -2.19 -3.82 3.41
C VAL A 202 -2.08 -2.40 2.87
N ILE A 203 -3.05 -1.57 3.22
CA ILE A 203 -3.08 -0.15 2.86
C ILE A 203 -2.83 0.70 4.10
N HIS A 204 -2.07 1.77 3.94
CA HIS A 204 -1.84 2.77 4.97
C HIS A 204 -2.10 4.18 4.46
N SER A 205 -2.69 5.00 5.32
CA SER A 205 -2.51 6.44 5.28
C SER A 205 -1.25 6.81 6.05
N CYS A 206 -0.12 6.84 5.35
CA CYS A 206 1.18 7.21 5.90
C CYS A 206 1.19 8.61 6.54
N THR A 207 0.24 9.46 6.16
CA THR A 207 -0.10 10.74 6.79
C THR A 207 -0.20 10.66 8.32
N LYS A 208 -0.64 9.52 8.87
CA LYS A 208 -0.95 9.36 10.29
C LYS A 208 0.30 8.91 11.07
N TYR A 209 0.27 7.75 11.70
CA TYR A 209 1.35 7.28 12.58
C TYR A 209 2.69 7.11 11.87
N LEU A 210 2.70 6.69 10.60
CA LEU A 210 3.94 6.42 9.87
C LEU A 210 4.77 7.69 9.66
N GLY A 211 4.14 8.77 9.20
CA GLY A 211 4.74 10.11 9.14
C GLY A 211 4.93 10.68 10.54
N GLY A 212 3.87 10.72 11.35
CA GLY A 212 3.93 10.95 12.80
C GLY A 212 4.19 12.39 13.25
N HIS A 213 4.31 13.35 12.32
CA HIS A 213 4.68 14.73 12.61
C HIS A 213 3.70 15.77 12.04
N ASN A 214 2.54 15.33 11.52
CA ASN A 214 1.48 16.18 10.95
C ASN A 214 1.95 17.12 9.83
N ASP A 215 3.01 16.76 9.11
CA ASP A 215 3.71 17.62 8.13
C ASP A 215 3.83 17.00 6.73
N LEU A 216 3.19 15.85 6.49
CA LEU A 216 3.16 15.18 5.18
C LEU A 216 1.81 14.52 4.91
N LEU A 217 1.47 14.41 3.62
CA LEU A 217 0.44 13.51 3.12
C LEU A 217 1.11 12.40 2.33
N ALA A 218 0.77 11.16 2.64
CA ALA A 218 1.23 10.00 1.88
C ALA A 218 0.30 8.82 2.13
N GLY A 219 0.31 7.86 1.21
CA GLY A 219 -0.32 6.56 1.36
C GLY A 219 0.56 5.45 0.81
N ALA A 220 0.34 4.22 1.27
CA ALA A 220 1.08 3.06 0.81
C ALA A 220 0.17 1.85 0.59
N VAL A 221 0.58 0.99 -0.36
CA VAL A 221 0.03 -0.35 -0.57
C VAL A 221 1.19 -1.34 -0.47
N CYS A 222 1.09 -2.35 0.39
CA CYS A 222 2.12 -3.37 0.62
C CYS A 222 1.55 -4.76 0.35
N GLY A 223 2.32 -5.65 -0.28
CA GLY A 223 1.90 -7.03 -0.53
C GLY A 223 2.87 -7.81 -1.43
N ARG A 224 2.34 -8.76 -2.20
CA ARG A 224 3.11 -9.57 -3.17
C ARG A 224 3.65 -8.72 -4.32
N ALA A 225 4.88 -9.00 -4.75
CA ALA A 225 5.62 -8.16 -5.69
C ALA A 225 4.87 -7.97 -7.02
N GLY A 226 4.33 -9.04 -7.60
CA GLY A 226 3.59 -8.95 -8.87
C GLY A 226 2.33 -8.09 -8.78
N LEU A 227 1.58 -8.19 -7.67
CA LEU A 227 0.36 -7.40 -7.47
C LEU A 227 0.69 -5.93 -7.20
N VAL A 228 1.70 -5.68 -6.37
CA VAL A 228 2.17 -4.32 -6.10
C VAL A 228 2.74 -3.67 -7.36
N GLN A 229 3.44 -4.42 -8.22
CA GLN A 229 3.96 -3.91 -9.48
C GLN A 229 2.82 -3.46 -10.41
N ALA A 230 1.76 -4.25 -10.57
CA ALA A 230 0.61 -3.85 -11.37
C ALA A 230 -0.03 -2.54 -10.87
N ILE A 231 -0.14 -2.38 -9.54
CA ILE A 231 -0.62 -1.13 -8.93
C ILE A 231 0.37 0.04 -9.18
N LYS A 232 1.69 -0.20 -9.20
CA LYS A 232 2.69 0.84 -9.56
C LYS A 232 2.57 1.26 -11.02
N ASP A 233 2.34 0.31 -11.92
CA ASP A 233 2.15 0.59 -13.34
C ASP A 233 0.91 1.48 -13.52
N LEU A 234 -0.20 1.13 -12.85
CA LEU A 234 -1.40 1.96 -12.84
C LEU A 234 -1.18 3.33 -12.17
N ARG A 235 -0.38 3.42 -11.10
CA ARG A 235 0.04 4.70 -10.51
C ARG A 235 0.75 5.58 -11.53
N GLY A 236 1.57 5.00 -12.40
CA GLY A 236 2.23 5.69 -13.51
C GLY A 236 1.25 6.31 -14.51
N VAL A 237 0.09 5.67 -14.71
CA VAL A 237 -1.00 6.16 -15.58
C VAL A 237 -1.86 7.21 -14.86
N LEU A 238 -2.30 6.95 -13.64
CA LEU A 238 -3.19 7.83 -12.87
C LEU A 238 -2.47 9.05 -12.28
N GLY A 239 -1.14 9.01 -12.15
CA GLY A 239 -0.33 10.12 -11.68
C GLY A 239 -0.37 10.37 -10.18
N GLY A 240 -0.83 9.41 -9.37
CA GLY A 240 -0.91 9.48 -7.90
C GLY A 240 0.45 9.39 -7.19
N VAL A 241 1.50 10.03 -7.72
CA VAL A 241 2.89 9.90 -7.29
C VAL A 241 3.21 10.81 -6.10
N LEU A 242 4.05 10.35 -5.17
CA LEU A 242 4.53 11.15 -4.04
C LEU A 242 5.80 11.91 -4.42
N ASP A 243 5.95 13.15 -3.95
CA ASP A 243 7.18 13.90 -4.12
C ASP A 243 8.33 13.33 -3.25
N PRO A 244 9.60 13.44 -3.70
CA PRO A 244 10.74 12.88 -2.98
C PRO A 244 11.02 13.56 -1.63
N GLN A 245 10.56 14.79 -1.39
CA GLN A 245 10.73 15.46 -0.09
C GLN A 245 9.80 14.84 0.95
N SER A 246 8.52 14.63 0.61
CA SER A 246 7.58 13.91 1.48
C SER A 246 8.01 12.45 1.71
N ALA A 247 8.56 11.78 0.69
CA ALA A 247 9.13 10.44 0.86
C ALA A 247 10.29 10.44 1.88
N PHE A 248 11.17 11.45 1.82
CA PHE A 248 12.25 11.61 2.80
C PHE A 248 11.72 11.90 4.21
N LEU A 249 10.72 12.78 4.35
CA LEU A 249 10.08 13.05 5.65
C LEU A 249 9.45 11.79 6.23
N LEU A 250 8.83 10.96 5.40
CA LEU A 250 8.31 9.66 5.81
C LEU A 250 9.43 8.73 6.29
N ILE A 251 10.51 8.58 5.53
CA ILE A 251 11.70 7.80 5.94
C ILE A 251 12.20 8.27 7.31
N ARG A 252 12.27 9.59 7.53
CA ARG A 252 12.69 10.19 8.80
C ARG A 252 11.71 9.85 9.93
N GLY A 253 10.41 10.01 9.71
CA GLY A 253 9.36 9.73 10.69
C GLY A 253 9.29 8.26 11.09
N LEU A 254 9.53 7.34 10.15
CA LEU A 254 9.52 5.90 10.40
C LEU A 254 10.62 5.47 11.38
N LYS A 255 11.76 6.15 11.44
CA LYS A 255 12.87 5.77 12.35
C LYS A 255 12.49 5.78 13.83
N THR A 256 11.51 6.61 14.21
CA THR A 256 11.01 6.70 15.59
C THR A 256 9.65 6.03 15.76
N LEU A 257 9.10 5.38 14.73
CA LEU A 257 7.76 4.80 14.77
C LEU A 257 7.55 3.87 15.98
N PRO A 258 8.43 2.89 16.26
CA PRO A 258 8.22 2.00 17.41
C PRO A 258 8.25 2.73 18.75
N LEU A 259 9.08 3.77 18.90
CA LEU A 259 9.15 4.58 20.12
C LEU A 259 7.92 5.47 20.32
N ARG A 260 7.32 5.95 19.23
CA ARG A 260 6.10 6.78 19.27
C ARG A 260 4.83 5.96 19.49
N VAL A 261 4.87 4.65 19.22
CA VAL A 261 3.74 3.73 19.35
C VAL A 261 3.74 3.00 20.70
N GLN A 262 4.91 2.81 21.34
CA GLN A 262 5.04 2.28 22.70
C GLN A 262 4.31 3.14 23.74
#